data_AF-A0A2V5LSR9-F1
#
_entry.id   AF-A0A2V5LSR9-F1
#
_cell.length_a   1.000
_cell.length_b   1.000
_cell.length_c   1.000
_cell.angle_alpha   90.00
_cell.angle_beta   90.00
_cell.angle_gamma   90.00
#
_symmetry.space_group_name_H-M   'P 1'
#
loop_
_entity.id
_entity.type
_entity.pdbx_description
1 polymer ?
#
loop_
_entity_poly.entity_id
_entity_poly.type
_entity_poly.pdbx_seq_one_letter_code
_entity_poly.pdbx_strand_id
1 'polypeptide(L)'
;AAFRNGREAVELAARACALDRWKDADEIDTLAAAYAEAGNFAEAERYQQKALSLLSADEALRPKFQARLEQFRAKQPVRQQIGES
;
A
#
# COMPACT_ATOMS: atom_id res chain seq x y z
N ALA A 1 17.54 5.08 11.72
CA ALA A 1 16.65 4.15 12.46
C ALA A 1 15.45 3.65 11.64
N ALA A 2 15.05 4.28 10.52
CA ALA A 2 13.84 3.94 9.75
C ALA A 2 13.83 2.55 9.08
N PHE A 3 14.99 2.02 8.68
CA PHE A 3 15.08 0.70 8.00
C PHE A 3 14.67 -0.49 8.87
N ARG A 4 14.71 -0.38 10.22
CA ARG A 4 14.30 -1.47 11.11
C ARG A 4 12.78 -1.64 11.16
N ASN A 5 12.03 -0.54 11.16
CA ASN A 5 10.56 -0.59 11.17
C ASN A 5 9.97 -0.99 9.82
N GLY A 6 10.58 -0.57 8.70
CA GLY A 6 10.07 -0.90 7.36
C GLY A 6 10.10 -2.40 7.05
N ARG A 7 11.14 -3.10 7.50
CA ARG A 7 11.24 -4.56 7.28
C ARG A 7 10.21 -5.34 8.09
N GLU A 8 10.00 -4.93 9.34
CA GLU A 8 9.01 -5.53 10.23
C GLU A 8 7.58 -5.25 9.75
N ALA A 9 7.30 -4.03 9.26
CA ALA A 9 6.02 -3.68 8.64
C ALA A 9 5.71 -4.52 7.41
N VAL A 10 6.70 -4.76 6.54
CA VAL A 10 6.56 -5.64 5.38
C VAL A 10 6.27 -7.09 5.80
N GLU A 11 6.98 -7.63 6.80
CA GLU A 11 6.73 -8.98 7.29
C GLU A 11 5.34 -9.13 7.90
N LEU A 12 4.88 -8.16 8.69
CA LEU A 12 3.56 -8.17 9.29
C LEU A 12 2.45 -8.09 8.23
N ALA A 13 2.57 -7.16 7.27
CA ALA A 13 1.58 -7.01 6.22
C ALA A 13 1.56 -8.21 5.25
N ALA A 14 2.72 -8.83 4.97
CA ALA A 14 2.78 -10.03 4.14
C ALA A 14 2.12 -11.23 4.83
N ARG A 15 2.24 -11.35 6.16
CA ARG A 15 1.54 -12.37 6.95
C ARG A 15 0.03 -12.12 6.96
N ALA A 16 -0.42 -10.88 7.11
CA ALA A 16 -1.84 -10.50 7.02
C ALA A 16 -2.43 -10.92 5.66
N CYS A 17 -1.79 -10.51 4.56
CA CYS A 17 -2.17 -10.94 3.21
C CYS A 17 -2.18 -12.47 3.03
N ALA A 18 -1.28 -13.21 3.68
CA ALA A 18 -1.26 -14.68 3.61
C ALA A 18 -2.43 -15.34 4.36
N LEU A 19 -2.91 -14.72 5.44
CA LEU A 19 -4.04 -15.21 6.23
C LEU A 19 -5.36 -15.12 5.44
N ASP A 20 -5.58 -14.02 4.71
CA ASP A 20 -6.78 -13.83 3.88
C ASP A 20 -6.62 -14.39 2.46
N ARG A 21 -5.51 -15.07 2.16
CA ARG A 21 -5.15 -15.56 0.82
C ARG A 21 -5.16 -14.46 -0.24
N TRP A 22 -4.78 -13.24 0.11
CA TRP A 22 -4.63 -12.12 -0.82
C TRP A 22 -5.94 -11.71 -1.51
N LYS A 23 -7.07 -11.79 -0.81
CA LYS A 23 -8.38 -11.46 -1.36
C LYS A 23 -8.89 -10.10 -0.92
N ASP A 24 -8.48 -9.62 0.24
CA ASP A 24 -8.81 -8.27 0.66
C ASP A 24 -7.90 -7.21 0.03
N ALA A 25 -8.52 -6.24 -0.65
CA ALA A 25 -7.80 -5.18 -1.34
C ALA A 25 -7.20 -4.15 -0.37
N ASP A 26 -7.80 -3.94 0.81
CA ASP A 26 -7.32 -3.00 1.83
C ASP A 26 -6.07 -3.54 2.55
N GLU A 27 -6.02 -4.85 2.79
CA GLU A 27 -4.80 -5.51 3.29
C GLU A 27 -3.63 -5.41 2.30
N ILE A 28 -3.91 -5.55 1.00
CA ILE A 28 -2.89 -5.44 -0.05
C ILE A 28 -2.42 -3.99 -0.21
N ASP A 29 -3.32 -3.00 -0.08
CA ASP A 29 -2.98 -1.58 -0.04
C ASP A 29 -2.11 -1.23 1.18
N THR A 30 -2.38 -1.84 2.33
CA THR A 30 -1.55 -1.71 3.54
C THR A 30 -0.15 -2.30 3.33
N LEU A 31 -0.05 -3.46 2.66
CA LEU A 31 1.25 -4.04 2.28
C LEU A 31 2.01 -3.12 1.31
N ALA A 32 1.33 -2.53 0.33
CA ALA A 32 1.94 -1.58 -0.59
C ALA A 32 2.51 -0.36 0.14
N ALA A 33 1.75 0.22 1.07
CA ALA A 33 2.21 1.32 1.92
C ALA A 33 3.43 0.92 2.77
N ALA A 34 3.44 -0.27 3.37
CA ALA A 34 4.58 -0.77 4.13
C ALA A 34 5.86 -0.89 3.28
N TYR A 35 5.74 -1.35 2.03
CA TYR A 35 6.86 -1.37 1.09
C TYR A 35 7.36 0.03 0.73
N ALA A 36 6.46 1.00 0.54
CA ALA A 36 6.82 2.39 0.27
C ALA A 36 7.56 3.03 1.45
N GLU A 37 7.10 2.81 2.69
CA GLU A 37 7.77 3.27 3.92
C GLU A 37 9.15 2.63 4.12
N ALA A 38 9.33 1.40 3.66
CA ALA A 38 10.63 0.74 3.60
C ALA A 38 11.54 1.26 2.47
N GLY A 39 11.07 2.21 1.65
CA GLY A 39 11.76 2.76 0.49
C GLY A 39 11.72 1.85 -0.75
N ASN A 40 11.00 0.73 -0.69
CA ASN A 40 10.84 -0.21 -1.80
C ASN A 40 9.59 0.14 -2.64
N PHE A 41 9.66 1.26 -3.35
CA PHE A 41 8.56 1.76 -4.19
C PHE A 41 8.17 0.82 -5.35
N ALA A 42 9.10 -0.04 -5.81
CA ALA A 42 8.82 -0.98 -6.88
C ALA A 42 7.81 -2.05 -6.44
N GLU A 43 8.00 -2.63 -5.26
CA GLU A 43 7.02 -3.56 -4.69
C GLU A 43 5.74 -2.83 -4.26
N ALA A 44 5.84 -1.61 -3.74
CA ALA A 44 4.66 -0.79 -3.43
C ALA A 44 3.75 -0.59 -4.65
N GLU A 45 4.31 -0.20 -5.80
CA GLU A 45 3.55 -0.07 -7.05
C GLU A 45 2.86 -1.38 -7.44
N ARG A 46 3.62 -2.48 -7.39
CA ARG A 46 3.13 -3.82 -7.78
C ARG A 46 1.94 -4.27 -6.93
N TYR A 47 2.03 -4.12 -5.61
CA TYR A 47 0.92 -4.52 -4.72
C TYR A 47 -0.26 -3.57 -4.84
N GLN A 48 -0.02 -2.26 -5.02
CA GLN A 48 -1.10 -1.30 -5.23
C GLN A 48 -1.91 -1.58 -6.51
N GLN A 49 -1.24 -1.96 -7.59
CA GLN A 49 -1.91 -2.39 -8.83
C GLN A 49 -2.73 -3.66 -8.61
N LYS A 50 -2.23 -4.62 -7.83
CA LYS A 50 -2.97 -5.83 -7.47
C LYS A 50 -4.23 -5.48 -6.68
N ALA A 51 -4.13 -4.59 -5.69
CA ALA A 51 -5.28 -4.12 -4.92
C ALA A 51 -6.35 -3.49 -5.84
N LEU A 52 -5.95 -2.60 -6.76
CA LEU A 52 -6.85 -2.01 -7.76
C LEU A 52 -7.49 -3.03 -8.72
N SER A 53 -6.83 -4.15 -8.97
CA SER A 53 -7.36 -5.23 -9.80
C SER A 53 -8.41 -6.09 -9.09
N LEU A 54 -8.45 -6.06 -7.75
CA LEU A 54 -9.46 -6.76 -6.95
C LEU A 54 -10.70 -5.90 -6.71
N LEU A 55 -10.56 -4.58 -6.81
CA LEU A 55 -11.68 -3.65 -6.68
C LEU A 55 -12.53 -3.60 -7.94
N SER A 56 -13.85 -3.61 -7.76
CA SER A 56 -14.82 -3.25 -8.80
C SER A 56 -14.63 -1.79 -9.25
N ALA A 57 -15.15 -1.45 -10.44
CA ALA A 57 -15.03 -0.09 -10.98
C ALA A 57 -15.73 0.97 -10.10
N ASP A 58 -16.86 0.60 -9.50
CA ASP A 58 -17.69 1.47 -8.65
C ASP A 58 -17.24 1.50 -7.18
N GLU A 59 -16.13 0.83 -6.83
CA GLU A 59 -15.70 0.76 -5.44
C GLU A 59 -15.22 2.12 -4.93
N ALA A 60 -15.76 2.56 -3.80
CA ALA A 60 -15.39 3.83 -3.16
C ALA A 60 -13.89 3.95 -2.82
N LEU A 61 -13.20 2.83 -2.62
CA LEU A 61 -11.76 2.78 -2.33
C LEU A 61 -10.87 2.99 -3.57
N ARG A 62 -11.41 2.78 -4.77
CA ARG A 62 -10.66 2.85 -6.03
C ARG A 62 -9.94 4.20 -6.25
N PRO A 63 -10.57 5.38 -6.09
CA PRO A 63 -9.87 6.67 -6.25
C PRO A 63 -8.73 6.85 -5.22
N LYS A 64 -8.93 6.43 -3.97
CA LYS A 64 -7.88 6.45 -2.94
C LYS A 64 -6.67 5.60 -3.37
N PHE A 65 -6.94 4.41 -3.92
CA PHE A 65 -5.88 3.48 -4.30
C PHE A 65 -5.12 3.96 -5.55
N GLN A 66 -5.81 4.62 -6.48
CA GLN A 66 -5.18 5.26 -7.63
C GLN A 66 -4.26 6.41 -7.21
N ALA A 67 -4.73 7.28 -6.31
CA ALA A 67 -3.90 8.38 -5.79
C ALA A 67 -2.62 7.87 -5.11
N ARG A 68 -2.71 6.76 -4.35
CA ARG A 68 -1.54 6.11 -3.76
C ARG A 68 -0.59 5.52 -4.80
N LEU A 69 -1.12 4.89 -5.84
CA LEU A 69 -0.31 4.36 -6.94
C LEU A 69 0.53 5.47 -7.60
N GLU A 70 -0.07 6.64 -7.81
CA GLU A 70 0.64 7.80 -8.37
C GLU A 70 1.72 8.34 -7.41
N GLN A 71 1.46 8.37 -6.10
CA GLN A 71 2.46 8.74 -5.09
C GLN A 71 3.65 7.78 -5.08
N PHE A 72 3.40 6.47 -5.13
CA PHE A 72 4.45 5.46 -5.18
C PHE A 72 5.29 5.56 -6.46
N ARG A 73 4.65 5.78 -7.61
CA ARG A 73 5.33 6.03 -8.90
C ARG A 73 6.22 7.26 -8.87
N ALA A 74 5.74 8.33 -8.24
CA ALA A 74 6.50 9.55 -8.08
C ALA A 74 7.60 9.44 -7.00
N LYS A 75 7.70 8.30 -6.29
CA LYS A 75 8.57 8.09 -5.11
C LYS A 75 8.44 9.22 -4.08
N GLN A 76 7.26 9.83 -4.03
CA GLN A 76 6.98 10.86 -3.04
C GLN A 76 6.72 10.15 -1.72
N PRO A 77 7.32 10.63 -0.61
CA PRO A 77 6.98 10.10 0.70
C PRO A 77 5.47 10.26 0.89
N VAL A 78 4.79 9.21 1.38
CA VAL A 78 3.40 9.30 1.84
C VAL A 78 3.41 10.12 3.13
N ARG A 79 3.69 11.43 3.02
CA ARG A 79 3.35 12.37 4.07
C ARG A 79 1.85 12.46 4.03
N GLN A 80 1.24 11.63 4.86
CA GLN A 80 -0.01 11.90 5.54
C GLN A 80 -0.43 13.36 5.35
N GLN A 81 -1.44 13.58 4.50
CA GLN A 81 -2.36 14.68 4.70
C GLN A 81 -3.19 14.32 5.95
N ILE A 82 -2.55 14.28 7.14
CA ILE A 82 -3.24 14.61 8.38
C ILE A 82 -3.30 16.13 8.34
N GLY A 83 -4.33 16.63 7.68
CA GLY A 83 -4.68 18.03 7.61
C GLY A 83 -6.20 18.11 7.70
N GLU A 84 -6.78 17.42 8.67
CA GLU A 84 -8.09 17.79 9.19
C GLU A 84 -7.85 19.12 9.93
N SER A 85 -8.38 20.20 9.34
CA SER A 85 -8.51 21.50 10.01
C SER A 85 -9.65 21.45 11.01
#